data_AF-A0A6G8DHM2-F1
#
_entry.id   AF-A0A6G8DHM2-F1
#
_cell.length_a   1.000
_cell.length_b   1.000
_cell.length_c   1.000
_cell.angle_alpha   90.00
_cell.angle_beta   90.00
_cell.angle_gamma   90.00
#
_symmetry.space_group_name_H-M   'P 1'
#
loop_
_entity.id
_entity.type
_entity.pdbx_description
1 polymer ?
#
loop_
_entity_poly.entity_id
_entity_poly.type
_entity_poly.pdbx_seq_one_letter_code
_entity_poly.pdbx_strand_id
1 'polypeptide(L)'
;MDSDKNRLLILAAMCTALAAIAHLGCIVFGGDWYRFFGAGEEMAQLSEQGHWYPTAVTSTIVAILLLCSLYALSGARVILRLPLLRTGLCTISSIFLLRGVAFFGITALFPGNSLLFWLVSSGICLGIGMLFAAGTTQVWPRLSAKKP
;
A
#
# COMPACT_ATOMS: atom_id res chain seq x y z
N MET A 1 -23.41 21.42 -2.36
CA MET A 1 -23.29 20.13 -1.65
C MET A 1 -21.81 19.83 -1.54
N ASP A 2 -21.11 20.59 -0.69
CA ASP A 2 -19.66 20.50 -0.56
C ASP A 2 -19.31 19.21 0.13
N SER A 3 -18.80 18.26 -0.65
CA SER A 3 -18.25 17.05 -0.09
C SER A 3 -16.99 17.44 0.66
N ASP A 4 -17.14 17.68 1.96
CA ASP A 4 -16.09 18.09 2.91
C ASP A 4 -14.95 17.05 3.04
N LYS A 5 -15.11 15.90 2.36
CA LYS A 5 -14.24 14.74 2.35
C LYS A 5 -13.32 14.75 1.13
N ASN A 6 -12.05 14.45 1.34
CA ASN A 6 -11.08 14.40 0.25
C ASN A 6 -11.25 13.12 -0.57
N ARG A 7 -11.79 13.24 -1.79
CA ARG A 7 -12.05 12.11 -2.70
C ARG A 7 -10.78 11.35 -3.09
N LEU A 8 -9.64 12.03 -3.25
CA LEU A 8 -8.37 11.38 -3.61
C LEU A 8 -7.86 10.50 -2.47
N LEU A 9 -7.94 10.97 -1.23
CA LEU A 9 -7.57 10.17 -0.07
C LEU A 9 -8.56 9.02 0.18
N ILE A 10 -9.86 9.18 -0.13
CA ILE A 10 -10.79 8.06 -0.12
C ILE A 10 -10.39 7.01 -1.16
N LEU A 11 -10.06 7.42 -2.38
CA LEU A 11 -9.63 6.50 -3.42
C LEU A 11 -8.32 5.80 -3.03
N ALA A 12 -7.35 6.53 -2.47
CA ALA A 12 -6.11 5.97 -1.94
C ALA A 12 -6.39 4.93 -0.83
N ALA A 13 -7.34 5.22 0.07
CA ALA A 13 -7.76 4.29 1.10
C ALA A 13 -8.37 3.01 0.53
N MET A 14 -9.23 3.14 -0.49
CA MET A 14 -9.85 1.99 -1.16
C MET A 14 -8.80 1.15 -1.88
N CYS A 15 -7.89 1.77 -2.63
CA CYS A 15 -6.83 1.05 -3.34
C CYS A 15 -5.91 0.29 -2.37
N THR A 16 -5.50 0.92 -1.26
CA THR A 16 -4.67 0.26 -0.24
C THR A 16 -5.41 -0.84 0.50
N ALA A 17 -6.71 -0.68 0.78
CA ALA A 17 -7.54 -1.74 1.36
C ALA A 17 -7.71 -2.93 0.42
N LEU A 18 -7.98 -2.69 -0.88
CA LEU A 18 -8.08 -3.75 -1.88
C LEU A 18 -6.75 -4.49 -2.05
N ALA A 19 -5.63 -3.76 -2.05
CA ALA A 19 -4.30 -4.37 -2.07
C ALA A 19 -4.07 -5.23 -0.82
N ALA A 20 -4.48 -4.78 0.37
CA ALA A 20 -4.39 -5.57 1.60
C ALA A 20 -5.21 -6.86 1.51
N ILE A 21 -6.43 -6.79 0.97
CA ILE A 21 -7.30 -7.95 0.74
C ILE A 21 -6.65 -8.93 -0.24
N ALA A 22 -6.06 -8.43 -1.34
CA ALA A 22 -5.36 -9.28 -2.30
C ALA A 22 -4.20 -10.05 -1.64
N HIS A 23 -3.39 -9.38 -0.82
CA HIS A 23 -2.29 -10.01 -0.08
C HIS A 23 -2.81 -11.01 0.98
N LEU A 24 -3.90 -10.69 1.66
CA LEU A 24 -4.55 -11.63 2.57
C LEU A 24 -5.04 -12.88 1.82
N GLY A 25 -5.55 -12.70 0.59
CA GLY A 25 -5.88 -13.79 -0.31
C GLY A 25 -4.69 -14.72 -0.57
N CYS A 26 -3.48 -14.20 -0.76
CA CYS A 26 -2.29 -15.06 -0.90
C CYS A 26 -2.04 -15.95 0.32
N ILE A 27 -2.32 -15.46 1.52
CA ILE A 27 -2.19 -16.25 2.77
C ILE A 27 -3.28 -17.34 2.82
N VAL A 28 -4.51 -17.01 2.44
CA VAL A 28 -5.67 -17.92 2.56
C VAL A 28 -5.67 -18.99 1.45
N PHE A 29 -5.32 -18.61 0.23
CA PHE A 29 -5.39 -19.48 -0.95
C PHE A 29 -4.03 -20.11 -1.31
N GLY A 30 -2.94 -19.71 -0.66
CA GLY A 30 -1.65 -20.40 -0.72
C GLY A 30 -0.86 -20.19 -2.02
N GLY A 31 -0.07 -21.20 -2.39
CA GLY A 31 0.94 -21.15 -3.45
C GLY A 31 0.44 -20.64 -4.80
N ASP A 32 -0.76 -21.08 -5.23
CA ASP A 32 -1.35 -20.67 -6.51
C ASP A 32 -1.57 -19.16 -6.60
N TRP A 33 -1.97 -18.52 -5.49
CA TRP A 33 -2.12 -17.07 -5.45
C TRP A 33 -0.76 -16.36 -5.46
N TYR A 34 0.25 -16.89 -4.77
CA TYR A 34 1.62 -16.36 -4.85
C TYR A 34 2.16 -16.42 -6.29
N ARG A 35 1.91 -17.51 -7.03
CA ARG A 35 2.28 -17.63 -8.45
C ARG A 35 1.46 -16.68 -9.33
N PHE A 36 0.14 -16.62 -9.11
CA PHE A 36 -0.76 -15.74 -9.88
C PHE A 36 -0.37 -14.27 -9.77
N PHE A 37 -0.07 -13.79 -8.56
CA PHE A 37 0.42 -12.43 -8.36
C PHE A 37 1.89 -12.25 -8.76
N GLY A 38 2.62 -13.32 -9.05
CA GLY A 38 4.02 -13.25 -9.52
C GLY A 38 5.05 -13.01 -8.43
N ALA A 39 4.77 -13.44 -7.18
CA ALA A 39 5.68 -13.40 -6.03
C ALA A 39 6.80 -14.45 -6.08
N GLY A 40 6.91 -15.17 -7.20
CA GLY A 40 7.94 -16.17 -7.47
C GLY A 40 7.63 -17.56 -6.94
N GLU A 41 8.31 -18.54 -7.53
CA GLU A 41 8.09 -19.96 -7.24
C GLU A 41 8.54 -20.33 -5.83
N GLU A 42 9.60 -19.70 -5.32
CA GLU A 42 10.11 -19.94 -3.97
C GLU A 42 9.06 -19.62 -2.90
N MET A 43 8.39 -18.47 -3.00
CA MET A 43 7.32 -18.08 -2.07
C MET A 43 6.12 -19.03 -2.14
N ALA A 44 5.79 -19.51 -3.34
CA ALA A 44 4.69 -20.45 -3.53
C ALA A 44 4.99 -21.81 -2.90
N GLN A 45 6.19 -22.35 -3.15
CA GLN A 45 6.62 -23.64 -2.58
C GLN A 45 6.75 -23.58 -1.06
N LEU A 46 7.32 -22.50 -0.51
CA LEU A 46 7.38 -22.30 0.94
C LEU A 46 5.97 -22.27 1.56
N SER A 47 5.00 -21.67 0.87
CA SER A 47 3.60 -21.62 1.32
C SER A 47 2.97 -23.02 1.31
N GLU A 48 3.17 -23.78 0.24
CA GLU A 48 2.67 -25.17 0.11
C GLU A 48 3.28 -26.11 1.14
N GLN A 49 4.53 -25.88 1.53
CA GLN A 49 5.22 -26.62 2.59
C GLN A 49 4.79 -26.22 4.00
N GLY A 50 3.89 -25.24 4.15
CA GLY A 50 3.45 -24.72 5.45
C GLY A 50 4.53 -23.92 6.19
N HIS A 51 5.54 -23.41 5.48
CA HIS A 51 6.59 -22.61 6.08
C HIS A 51 6.03 -21.26 6.57
N TRP A 52 6.51 -20.75 7.70
CA TRP A 52 5.99 -19.53 8.31
C TRP A 52 6.35 -18.25 7.54
N TYR A 53 7.43 -18.29 6.76
CA TYR A 53 8.01 -17.12 6.10
C TYR A 53 7.04 -16.38 5.16
N PRO A 54 6.37 -17.03 4.19
CA PRO A 54 5.41 -16.36 3.31
C PRO A 54 4.29 -15.67 4.08
N THR A 55 3.72 -16.34 5.09
CA THR A 55 2.66 -15.79 5.93
C THR A 55 3.13 -14.58 6.72
N ALA A 56 4.32 -14.63 7.35
CA ALA A 56 4.86 -13.53 8.14
C ALA A 56 5.15 -12.28 7.28
N VAL A 57 5.81 -12.46 6.13
CA VAL A 57 6.10 -11.36 5.20
C VAL A 57 4.80 -10.76 4.66
N THR A 58 3.88 -11.60 4.18
CA THR A 58 2.61 -11.13 3.59
C THR A 58 1.73 -10.46 4.64
N SER A 59 1.68 -10.97 5.87
CA SER A 59 0.95 -10.35 6.98
C SER A 59 1.50 -8.97 7.33
N THR A 60 2.83 -8.81 7.29
CA THR A 60 3.48 -7.51 7.50
C THR A 60 3.05 -6.51 6.43
N ILE A 61 3.02 -6.93 5.16
CA ILE A 61 2.54 -6.10 4.05
C ILE A 61 1.06 -5.72 4.25
N VAL A 62 0.20 -6.69 4.60
CA VAL A 62 -1.22 -6.44 4.90
C VAL A 62 -1.38 -5.39 5.99
N ALA A 63 -0.66 -5.52 7.11
CA ALA A 63 -0.73 -4.58 8.21
C ALA A 63 -0.31 -3.16 7.80
N ILE A 64 0.78 -3.02 7.04
CA ILE A 64 1.23 -1.73 6.52
C ILE A 64 0.18 -1.11 5.59
N LEU A 65 -0.39 -1.89 4.67
CA LEU A 65 -1.40 -1.42 3.73
C LEU A 65 -2.69 -0.96 4.44
N LEU A 66 -3.15 -1.72 5.44
CA LEU A 66 -4.29 -1.33 6.27
C LEU A 66 -4.01 -0.04 7.04
N LEU A 67 -2.81 0.09 7.62
CA LEU A 67 -2.41 1.33 8.29
C LEU A 67 -2.43 2.52 7.31
N CYS A 68 -1.91 2.34 6.10
CA CYS A 68 -1.98 3.37 5.05
C CYS A 68 -3.43 3.76 4.73
N SER A 69 -4.32 2.76 4.61
CA SER A 69 -5.75 2.99 4.37
C SER A 69 -6.40 3.81 5.50
N LEU A 70 -6.10 3.48 6.77
CA LEU A 70 -6.57 4.24 7.93
C LEU A 70 -6.06 5.68 7.94
N TYR A 71 -4.77 5.90 7.64
CA TYR A 71 -4.21 7.25 7.53
C TYR A 71 -4.87 8.05 6.40
N ALA A 72 -5.16 7.42 5.26
CA ALA A 72 -5.87 8.05 4.15
C ALA A 72 -7.32 8.42 4.54
N LEU A 73 -8.07 7.50 5.16
CA LEU A 73 -9.42 7.78 5.68
C LEU A 73 -9.43 8.88 6.73
N SER A 74 -8.42 8.93 7.58
CA SER A 74 -8.24 9.98 8.59
C SER A 74 -7.98 11.34 7.93
N GLY A 75 -7.10 11.39 6.93
CA GLY A 75 -6.86 12.59 6.11
C GLY A 75 -8.08 13.03 5.30
N ALA A 76 -8.93 12.07 4.89
CA ALA A 76 -10.17 12.32 4.18
C ALA A 76 -11.34 12.76 5.07
N ARG A 77 -11.17 12.81 6.41
CA ARG A 77 -12.24 13.06 7.40
C ARG A 77 -13.37 12.03 7.37
N VAL A 78 -13.07 10.79 7.01
CA VAL A 78 -14.02 9.67 7.13
C VAL A 78 -14.00 9.11 8.55
N ILE A 79 -12.82 9.09 9.18
CA ILE A 79 -12.61 8.63 10.56
C ILE A 79 -11.95 9.72 11.41
N LEU A 80 -11.76 9.42 12.71
CA LEU A 80 -11.08 10.27 13.67
C LEU A 80 -9.64 10.62 13.23
N ARG A 81 -9.15 11.78 13.65
CA ARG A 81 -7.79 12.24 13.34
C ARG A 81 -6.76 11.39 14.08
N LEU A 82 -5.93 10.67 13.32
CA LEU A 82 -4.83 9.86 13.85
C LEU A 82 -3.63 10.72 14.27
N PRO A 83 -2.77 10.23 15.19
CA PRO A 83 -1.56 10.92 15.57
C PRO A 83 -0.61 11.06 14.37
N LEU A 84 0.15 12.16 14.35
CA LEU A 84 1.16 12.43 13.31
C LEU A 84 0.62 12.39 11.88
N LEU A 85 -0.67 12.66 11.65
CA LEU A 85 -1.34 12.52 10.35
C LEU A 85 -0.58 13.17 9.17
N ARG A 86 -0.05 14.38 9.37
CA ARG A 86 0.73 15.08 8.34
C ARG A 86 1.99 14.31 7.96
N THR A 87 2.79 13.93 8.96
CA THR A 87 4.01 13.17 8.76
C THR A 87 3.70 11.81 8.15
N GLY A 88 2.69 11.10 8.68
CA GLY A 88 2.26 9.81 8.18
C GLY A 88 1.87 9.86 6.70
N LEU A 89 1.02 10.81 6.29
CA LEU A 89 0.62 10.95 4.89
C LEU A 89 1.80 11.28 3.95
N CYS A 90 2.72 12.14 4.38
CA CYS A 90 3.96 12.41 3.63
C CYS A 90 4.81 11.14 3.50
N THR A 91 5.08 10.45 4.61
CA THR A 91 5.88 9.22 4.64
C THR A 91 5.28 8.15 3.76
N ILE A 92 3.96 7.91 3.85
CA ILE A 92 3.26 6.92 3.03
C ILE A 92 3.41 7.28 1.54
N SER A 93 3.14 8.53 1.17
CA SER A 93 3.29 8.99 -0.21
C SER A 93 4.71 8.76 -0.73
N SER A 94 5.72 9.13 0.05
CA SER A 94 7.13 8.92 -0.30
C SER A 94 7.46 7.44 -0.47
N ILE A 95 7.02 6.56 0.44
CA ILE A 95 7.29 5.12 0.36
C ILE A 95 6.70 4.54 -0.93
N PHE A 96 5.43 4.85 -1.25
CA PHE A 96 4.78 4.34 -2.45
C PHE A 96 5.41 4.86 -3.74
N LEU A 97 5.75 6.15 -3.80
CA LEU A 97 6.43 6.74 -4.95
C LEU A 97 7.83 6.15 -5.13
N LEU A 98 8.62 6.06 -4.05
CA LEU A 98 9.95 5.46 -4.07
C LEU A 98 9.89 4.01 -4.52
N ARG A 99 8.97 3.21 -3.97
CA ARG A 99 8.78 1.81 -4.39
C ARG A 99 8.40 1.71 -5.87
N GLY A 100 7.58 2.63 -6.34
CA GLY A 100 7.16 2.70 -7.73
C GLY A 100 8.29 3.02 -8.71
N VAL A 101 9.26 3.87 -8.34
CA VAL A 101 10.40 4.23 -9.20
C VAL A 101 11.62 3.33 -9.01
N ALA A 102 11.82 2.78 -7.80
CA ALA A 102 13.00 2.00 -7.45
C ALA A 102 13.00 0.57 -8.00
N PHE A 103 12.01 0.20 -8.83
CA PHE A 103 11.84 -1.18 -9.30
C PHE A 103 13.11 -1.72 -9.97
N PHE A 104 13.84 -0.90 -10.74
CA PHE A 104 15.07 -1.32 -11.43
C PHE A 104 16.19 -1.77 -10.46
N GLY A 105 16.24 -1.22 -9.25
CA GLY A 105 17.21 -1.62 -8.22
C GLY A 105 16.74 -2.79 -7.36
N ILE A 106 15.44 -2.85 -7.05
CA ILE A 106 14.88 -3.87 -6.14
C ILE A 106 14.67 -5.21 -6.85
N THR A 107 14.46 -5.22 -8.17
CA THR A 107 14.35 -6.46 -8.96
C THR A 107 15.52 -7.42 -8.74
N ALA A 108 16.74 -6.89 -8.59
CA ALA A 108 17.95 -7.68 -8.36
C ALA A 108 17.94 -8.43 -7.01
N LEU A 109 17.18 -7.94 -6.01
CA LEU A 109 17.07 -8.57 -4.69
C LEU A 109 16.04 -9.71 -4.67
N PHE A 110 15.11 -9.73 -5.63
CA PHE A 110 14.08 -10.76 -5.73
C PHE A 110 13.97 -11.28 -7.18
N PRO A 111 14.99 -12.01 -7.66
CA PRO A 111 15.04 -12.49 -9.04
C PRO A 111 13.93 -13.50 -9.37
N GLY A 112 13.31 -14.12 -8.37
CA GLY A 112 12.18 -15.05 -8.55
C GLY A 112 10.87 -14.38 -8.98
N ASN A 113 10.74 -13.06 -8.81
CA ASN A 113 9.51 -12.34 -9.16
C ASN A 113 9.40 -12.11 -10.68
N SER A 114 8.18 -12.19 -11.22
CA SER A 114 7.98 -11.98 -12.65
C SER A 114 8.15 -10.50 -13.06
N LEU A 115 8.61 -10.25 -14.29
CA LEU A 115 8.70 -8.88 -14.81
C LEU A 115 7.34 -8.18 -14.83
N LEU A 116 6.28 -8.92 -15.16
CA LEU A 116 4.91 -8.40 -15.16
C LEU A 116 4.50 -7.95 -13.74
N PHE A 117 4.82 -8.75 -12.71
CA PHE A 117 4.60 -8.34 -11.33
C PHE A 117 5.29 -7.01 -11.03
N TRP A 118 6.57 -6.87 -11.40
CA TRP A 118 7.32 -5.63 -11.17
C TRP A 118 6.69 -4.43 -11.85
N LEU A 119 6.31 -4.54 -13.12
CA LEU A 119 5.70 -3.43 -13.87
C LEU A 119 4.32 -3.07 -13.32
N VAL A 120 3.45 -4.05 -13.14
CA VAL A 120 2.07 -3.85 -12.66
C VAL A 120 2.08 -3.29 -11.24
N SER A 121 2.80 -3.93 -10.33
CA SER A 121 2.87 -3.46 -8.94
C SER A 121 3.49 -2.08 -8.84
N SER A 122 4.51 -1.76 -9.66
CA SER A 122 5.14 -0.44 -9.64
C SER A 122 4.19 0.63 -10.17
N GLY A 123 3.45 0.34 -11.24
CA GLY A 123 2.39 1.22 -11.74
C GLY A 123 1.31 1.48 -10.68
N ILE A 124 0.85 0.42 -10.00
CA ILE A 124 -0.12 0.55 -8.89
C ILE A 124 0.44 1.40 -7.77
N CYS A 125 1.68 1.14 -7.34
CA CYS A 125 2.31 1.88 -6.26
C CYS A 125 2.55 3.36 -6.60
N LEU A 126 2.96 3.67 -7.84
CA LEU A 126 3.04 5.05 -8.33
C LEU A 126 1.67 5.73 -8.30
N GLY A 127 0.64 5.06 -8.82
CA GLY A 127 -0.74 5.55 -8.81
C GLY A 127 -1.22 5.88 -7.39
N ILE A 128 -1.07 4.93 -6.46
CA ILE A 128 -1.41 5.13 -5.04
C ILE A 128 -0.59 6.26 -4.43
N GLY A 129 0.73 6.28 -4.66
CA GLY A 129 1.63 7.32 -4.16
C GLY A 129 1.23 8.73 -4.62
N MET A 130 0.82 8.88 -5.88
CA MET A 130 0.30 10.13 -6.44
C MET A 130 -1.05 10.52 -5.82
N LEU A 131 -1.96 9.57 -5.58
CA LEU A 131 -3.22 9.85 -4.88
C LEU A 131 -2.97 10.34 -3.45
N PHE A 132 -2.04 9.72 -2.71
CA PHE A 132 -1.61 10.20 -1.41
C PHE A 132 -0.98 11.59 -1.51
N ALA A 133 -0.08 11.83 -2.47
CA ALA A 133 0.59 13.13 -2.63
C ALA A 133 -0.43 14.24 -2.88
N ALA A 134 -1.27 14.08 -3.91
CA ALA A 134 -2.27 15.06 -4.31
C ALA A 134 -3.37 15.23 -3.26
N GLY A 135 -3.79 14.15 -2.61
CA GLY A 135 -4.73 14.22 -1.49
C GLY A 135 -4.14 14.98 -0.30
N THR A 136 -2.86 14.76 0.00
CA THR A 136 -2.14 15.43 1.09
C THR A 136 -1.98 16.92 0.84
N THR A 137 -1.62 17.34 -0.39
CA THR A 137 -1.51 18.77 -0.74
C THR A 137 -2.85 19.49 -0.62
N GLN A 138 -3.95 18.85 -1.00
CA GLN A 138 -5.30 19.42 -0.86
C GLN A 138 -5.73 19.63 0.61
N VAL A 139 -5.32 18.74 1.52
CA VAL A 139 -5.66 18.89 2.96
C VAL A 139 -4.58 19.63 3.75
N TRP A 140 -3.45 19.97 3.13
CA TRP A 140 -2.26 20.54 3.79
C TRP A 140 -2.52 21.78 4.64
N PRO A 141 -3.26 22.81 4.17
CA PRO A 141 -3.53 24.01 4.97
C PRO A 141 -4.23 23.68 6.29
N ARG A 142 -5.09 22.65 6.27
CA ARG A 142 -5.90 22.21 7.42
C ARG A 142 -5.10 21.34 8.38
N LEU A 143 -4.12 20.60 7.87
CA LEU A 143 -3.21 19.81 8.69
C LEU A 143 -2.18 20.68 9.43
N SER A 144 -1.79 21.81 8.83
CA SER A 144 -0.81 22.75 9.37
C SER A 144 -1.38 23.78 10.36
N ALA A 145 -2.71 23.90 10.47
CA ALA A 145 -3.32 24.76 11.48
C ALA A 145 -2.94 24.24 12.88
N LYS A 146 -2.12 25.03 13.60
CA LYS A 146 -1.85 24.83 15.02
C LYS A 146 -3.21 24.85 15.73
N LYS A 147 -3.47 23.86 16.61
CA LYS A 147 -4.57 24.01 17.57
C LYS A 147 -4.32 25.32 18.34
N PRO A 148 -5.30 26.23 18.43
CA PRO A 148 -5.21 27.38 19.31
C PRO A 148 -5.02 26.94 20.77
#